data_AF-A0A951GLR0-F1
#
_entry.id   AF-A0A951GLR0-F1
#
_cell.length_a   1.000
_cell.length_b   1.000
_cell.length_c   1.000
_cell.angle_alpha   90.00
_cell.angle_beta   90.00
_cell.angle_gamma   90.00
#
_symmetry.space_group_name_H-M   'P 1'
#
loop_
_entity.id
_entity.type
_entity.pdbx_description
1 polymer ?
#
loop_
_entity_poly.entity_id
_entity_poly.type
_entity_poly.pdbx_seq_one_letter_code
_entity_poly.pdbx_strand_id
1 'polypeptide(L)'
;MIHHLSIAARDPKKAADTLAAIFGGRAVPFPPNPGSFFALQLDNHGSGIEVYPAGTELEPNGEVGGAFVKHERPRGFGATHCAVSVGTEIGTVETIAREAGWECYRCNRGPFHVLEVWVENETMIEVLPPDYAAEYLAFTSPDKVTDRMAAGSAAAARQAGARAR
;
A
#
# COMPACT_ATOMS: atom_id res chain seq x y z
N MET A 1 1.07 11.15 10.48
CA MET A 1 2.18 10.18 10.44
C MET A 1 1.57 8.80 10.61
N ILE A 2 1.86 7.86 9.70
CA ILE A 2 1.50 6.44 9.83
C ILE A 2 2.83 5.71 9.88
N HIS A 3 3.09 4.93 10.93
CA HIS A 3 4.35 4.18 11.06
C HIS A 3 4.32 2.86 10.29
N HIS A 4 3.19 2.15 10.33
CA HIS A 4 3.04 0.95 9.52
C HIS A 4 1.58 0.62 9.33
N LEU A 5 1.36 -0.36 8.49
CA LEU A 5 0.13 -1.11 8.33
C LEU A 5 0.48 -2.57 8.06
N SER A 6 -0.52 -3.43 8.17
CA SER A 6 -0.34 -4.86 7.98
C SER A 6 -1.20 -5.35 6.83
N ILE A 7 -0.63 -6.21 6.01
CA ILE A 7 -1.33 -6.95 4.94
C ILE A 7 -1.09 -8.45 5.12
N ALA A 8 -1.83 -9.26 4.37
CA ALA A 8 -1.61 -10.70 4.33
C ALA A 8 -1.20 -11.15 2.92
N ALA A 9 -0.32 -12.14 2.83
CA ALA A 9 0.19 -12.73 1.59
C ALA A 9 0.30 -14.26 1.70
N ARG A 10 0.22 -14.96 0.56
CA ARG A 10 0.42 -16.42 0.48
C ARG A 10 1.86 -16.80 0.77
N ASP A 11 2.81 -16.00 0.27
CA ASP A 11 4.23 -16.09 0.59
C ASP A 11 4.69 -14.80 1.28
N PRO A 12 4.53 -14.69 2.61
CA PRO A 12 4.87 -13.48 3.35
C PRO A 12 6.32 -13.07 3.22
N LYS A 13 7.23 -14.05 3.10
CA LYS A 13 8.66 -13.77 2.94
C LYS A 13 8.92 -13.11 1.59
N LYS A 14 8.48 -13.75 0.50
CA LYS A 14 8.68 -13.20 -0.85
C LYS A 14 8.00 -11.84 -1.00
N ALA A 15 6.79 -11.69 -0.47
CA ALA A 15 6.07 -10.42 -0.53
C ALA A 15 6.78 -9.32 0.25
N ALA A 16 7.26 -9.58 1.47
CA ALA A 16 8.01 -8.60 2.25
C ALA A 16 9.35 -8.25 1.61
N ASP A 17 10.10 -9.24 1.08
CA ASP A 17 11.37 -9.00 0.38
C ASP A 17 11.15 -8.10 -0.86
N THR A 18 10.08 -8.35 -1.62
CA THR A 18 9.70 -7.56 -2.81
C THR A 18 9.32 -6.13 -2.43
N LEU A 19 8.48 -5.96 -1.39
CA LEU A 19 8.10 -4.64 -0.89
C LEU A 19 9.31 -3.87 -0.36
N ALA A 20 10.20 -4.52 0.39
CA ALA A 20 11.43 -3.91 0.86
C ALA A 20 12.34 -3.45 -0.30
N ALA A 21 12.44 -4.24 -1.37
CA ALA A 21 13.15 -3.82 -2.58
C ALA A 21 12.51 -2.60 -3.24
N ILE A 22 11.16 -2.56 -3.34
CA ILE A 22 10.41 -1.37 -3.81
C ILE A 22 10.68 -0.18 -2.90
N PHE A 23 10.83 -0.36 -1.59
CA PHE A 23 11.10 0.74 -0.67
C PHE A 23 12.55 1.25 -0.75
N GLY A 24 13.48 0.43 -1.26
CA GLY A 24 14.92 0.63 -1.08
C GLY A 24 15.40 0.29 0.34
N GLY A 25 14.63 -0.52 1.07
CA GLY A 25 14.86 -0.86 2.47
C GLY A 25 15.16 -2.33 2.69
N ARG A 26 14.62 -2.91 3.78
CA ARG A 26 14.92 -4.29 4.19
C ARG A 26 13.73 -5.00 4.82
N ALA A 27 13.55 -6.27 4.46
CA ALA A 27 12.62 -7.16 5.15
C ALA A 27 13.32 -7.91 6.30
N VAL A 28 12.63 -8.04 7.43
CA VAL A 28 13.10 -8.83 8.58
C VAL A 28 11.98 -9.75 9.08
N PRO A 29 12.27 -10.90 9.71
CA PRO A 29 11.24 -11.68 10.38
C PRO A 29 10.50 -10.83 11.42
N PHE A 30 9.20 -11.10 11.60
CA PHE A 30 8.36 -10.48 12.61
C PHE A 30 7.95 -11.52 13.66
N PRO A 31 8.73 -11.69 14.74
CA PRO A 31 8.50 -12.73 15.76
C PRO A 31 7.12 -12.76 16.41
N PRO A 32 6.41 -11.62 16.61
CA PRO A 32 5.10 -11.65 17.27
C PRO A 32 4.05 -12.50 16.55
N ASN A 33 4.16 -12.69 15.22
CA ASN A 33 3.31 -13.60 14.46
C ASN A 33 4.18 -14.53 13.58
N PRO A 34 4.45 -15.77 14.01
CA PRO A 34 5.32 -16.70 13.28
C PRO A 34 4.96 -16.84 11.80
N GLY A 35 5.98 -16.81 10.94
CA GLY A 35 5.82 -16.81 9.48
C GLY A 35 5.54 -15.43 8.87
N SER A 36 5.48 -14.37 9.68
CA SER A 36 5.36 -12.99 9.22
C SER A 36 6.71 -12.30 9.05
N PHE A 37 6.71 -11.26 8.23
CA PHE A 37 7.87 -10.43 7.96
C PHE A 37 7.48 -8.95 7.98
N PHE A 38 8.44 -8.08 8.27
CA PHE A 38 8.27 -6.64 8.26
C PHE A 38 9.17 -6.02 7.19
N ALA A 39 8.55 -5.49 6.12
CA ALA A 39 9.22 -4.73 5.08
C ALA A 39 9.41 -3.28 5.54
N LEU A 40 10.63 -2.92 5.94
CA LEU A 40 10.97 -1.61 6.46
C LEU A 40 11.49 -0.70 5.36
N GLN A 41 11.08 0.57 5.36
CA GLN A 41 11.65 1.60 4.49
C GLN A 41 13.02 2.09 4.97
N LEU A 42 13.32 1.95 6.26
CA LEU A 42 14.53 2.49 6.92
C LEU A 42 14.63 4.03 6.81
N ASP A 43 13.48 4.71 6.84
CA ASP A 43 13.40 6.17 6.90
C ASP A 43 13.46 6.69 8.36
N ASN A 44 13.41 8.02 8.52
CA ASN A 44 13.42 8.66 9.83
C ASN A 44 12.09 8.53 10.61
N HIS A 45 11.09 7.87 10.02
CA HIS A 45 9.77 7.69 10.61
C HIS A 45 9.52 6.26 11.08
N GLY A 46 10.43 5.34 10.76
CA GLY A 46 10.27 3.92 11.05
C GLY A 46 9.17 3.28 10.20
N SER A 47 8.96 3.80 8.98
CA SER A 47 7.85 3.40 8.12
C SER A 47 8.02 1.99 7.57
N GLY A 48 6.91 1.26 7.39
CA GLY A 48 6.95 -0.03 6.70
C GLY A 48 5.59 -0.75 6.57
N ILE A 49 5.65 -1.97 6.07
CA ILE A 49 4.49 -2.88 5.94
C ILE A 49 4.79 -4.22 6.58
N GLU A 50 3.98 -4.62 7.56
CA GLU A 50 4.00 -5.98 8.07
C GLU A 50 3.21 -6.90 7.13
N VAL A 51 3.77 -8.07 6.82
CA VAL A 51 3.19 -9.05 5.91
C VAL A 51 2.96 -10.34 6.67
N TYR A 52 1.69 -10.69 6.86
CA TYR A 52 1.28 -11.88 7.59
C TYR A 52 0.93 -13.04 6.65
N PRO A 53 1.01 -14.30 7.13
CA PRO A 53 0.45 -15.44 6.43
C PRO A 53 -1.03 -15.27 6.09
N ALA A 54 -1.41 -15.45 4.83
CA ALA A 54 -2.79 -15.42 4.30
C ALA A 54 -3.83 -16.08 5.23
N GLY A 55 -4.83 -15.34 5.70
CA GLY A 55 -5.83 -15.84 6.65
C GLY A 55 -5.51 -15.55 8.12
N THR A 56 -4.41 -14.87 8.42
CA THR A 56 -4.19 -14.26 9.74
C THR A 56 -5.14 -13.08 9.93
N GLU A 57 -5.86 -13.07 11.05
CA GLU A 57 -6.69 -11.97 11.54
C GLU A 57 -6.17 -11.47 12.89
N LEU A 58 -6.42 -10.20 13.19
CA LEU A 58 -6.19 -9.62 14.51
C LEU A 58 -7.52 -9.58 15.26
N GLU A 59 -7.60 -10.29 16.38
CA GLU A 59 -8.79 -10.38 17.22
C GLU A 59 -8.55 -9.73 18.59
N PRO A 60 -9.54 -9.03 19.18
CA PRO A 60 -9.44 -8.55 20.55
C PRO A 60 -9.29 -9.70 21.54
N ASN A 61 -8.33 -9.58 22.46
CA ASN A 61 -7.96 -10.60 23.45
C ASN A 61 -7.90 -10.00 24.87
N GLY A 62 -8.96 -9.28 25.24
CA GLY A 62 -9.13 -8.70 26.58
C GLY A 62 -7.97 -7.80 27.00
N GLU A 63 -7.49 -7.99 28.24
CA GLU A 63 -6.40 -7.17 28.82
C GLU A 63 -5.03 -7.38 28.14
N VAL A 64 -4.85 -8.49 27.41
CA VAL A 64 -3.61 -8.77 26.67
C VAL A 64 -3.51 -7.94 25.38
N GLY A 65 -4.63 -7.41 24.87
CA GLY A 65 -4.66 -6.62 23.64
C GLY A 65 -5.05 -7.45 22.41
N GLY A 66 -4.36 -7.29 21.28
CA GLY A 66 -4.65 -8.04 20.05
C GLY A 66 -3.99 -9.42 20.03
N ALA A 67 -4.67 -10.40 19.46
CA ALA A 67 -4.13 -11.74 19.18
C ALA A 67 -4.16 -12.05 17.69
N PHE A 68 -3.12 -12.74 17.21
CA PHE A 68 -3.09 -13.27 15.84
C PHE A 68 -3.82 -14.60 15.81
N VAL A 69 -4.90 -14.66 15.04
CA VAL A 69 -5.70 -15.87 14.85
C VAL A 69 -5.60 -16.30 13.39
N LYS A 70 -5.29 -17.57 13.16
CA LYS A 70 -5.14 -18.13 11.82
C LYS A 70 -6.44 -18.83 11.40
N HIS A 71 -7.04 -18.35 10.32
CA HIS A 71 -8.21 -18.96 9.69
C HIS A 71 -7.86 -19.51 8.31
N GLU A 72 -8.50 -20.62 7.94
CA GLU A 72 -8.48 -21.15 6.57
C GLU A 72 -9.55 -20.44 5.74
N ARG A 73 -9.24 -19.22 5.30
CA ARG A 73 -10.13 -18.40 4.46
C ARG A 73 -9.46 -18.06 3.13
N PRO A 74 -10.21 -18.11 2.01
CA PRO A 74 -9.70 -17.65 0.73
C PRO A 74 -9.41 -16.14 0.80
N ARG A 75 -8.30 -15.72 0.21
CA ARG A 75 -8.02 -14.31 -0.06
C ARG A 75 -8.77 -13.85 -1.32
N GLY A 76 -8.91 -12.54 -1.45
CA GLY A 76 -9.51 -11.90 -2.62
C GLY A 76 -9.29 -10.40 -2.57
N PHE A 77 -9.87 -9.70 -3.55
CA PHE A 77 -9.82 -8.24 -3.61
C PHE A 77 -10.52 -7.61 -2.40
N GLY A 78 -9.95 -6.52 -1.91
CA GLY A 78 -10.47 -5.79 -0.75
C GLY A 78 -10.47 -4.28 -0.98
N ALA A 79 -11.29 -3.57 -0.21
CA ALA A 79 -11.35 -2.11 -0.25
C ALA A 79 -10.14 -1.45 0.42
N THR A 80 -9.51 -2.14 1.39
CA THR A 80 -8.37 -1.62 2.14
C THR A 80 -7.11 -1.62 1.29
N HIS A 81 -6.48 -0.45 1.22
CA HIS A 81 -5.20 -0.21 0.55
C HIS A 81 -4.54 1.01 1.21
N CYS A 82 -3.30 1.31 0.82
CA CYS A 82 -2.59 2.49 1.31
C CYS A 82 -1.76 3.14 0.21
N ALA A 83 -1.43 4.40 0.43
CA ALA A 83 -0.42 5.12 -0.32
C ALA A 83 0.88 5.20 0.48
N VAL A 84 2.00 4.89 -0.16
CA VAL A 84 3.33 4.88 0.48
C VAL A 84 4.32 5.63 -0.40
N SER A 85 4.89 6.71 0.12
CA SER A 85 6.02 7.39 -0.51
C SER A 85 7.28 6.56 -0.38
N VAL A 86 8.02 6.38 -1.48
CA VAL A 86 9.26 5.59 -1.53
C VAL A 86 10.40 6.43 -2.09
N GLY A 87 11.64 6.05 -1.75
CA GLY A 87 12.84 6.67 -2.31
C GLY A 87 13.27 6.10 -3.68
N THR A 88 12.55 5.11 -4.20
CA THR A 88 12.87 4.44 -5.47
C THR A 88 12.15 5.09 -6.64
N GLU A 89 12.84 5.14 -7.78
CA GLU A 89 12.31 5.72 -9.02
C GLU A 89 11.28 4.82 -9.70
N ILE A 90 10.38 5.43 -10.48
CA ILE A 90 9.25 4.77 -11.17
C ILE A 90 9.68 3.49 -11.89
N GLY A 91 10.69 3.56 -12.76
CA GLY A 91 11.12 2.42 -13.57
C GLY A 91 11.70 1.26 -12.76
N THR A 92 12.27 1.54 -11.59
CA THR A 92 12.76 0.53 -10.65
C THR A 92 11.59 -0.21 -10.00
N VAL A 93 10.56 0.52 -9.56
CA VAL A 93 9.34 -0.08 -8.98
C VAL A 93 8.67 -1.02 -9.99
N GLU A 94 8.49 -0.58 -11.24
CA GLU A 94 7.89 -1.40 -12.31
C GLU A 94 8.71 -2.66 -12.60
N THR A 95 10.03 -2.53 -12.63
CA THR A 95 10.96 -3.65 -12.85
C THR A 95 10.81 -4.71 -11.74
N ILE A 96 10.81 -4.28 -10.48
CA ILE A 96 10.67 -5.19 -9.33
C ILE A 96 9.30 -5.87 -9.33
N ALA A 97 8.21 -5.12 -9.57
CA ALA A 97 6.86 -5.69 -9.64
C ALA A 97 6.74 -6.74 -10.76
N ARG A 98 7.25 -6.43 -11.96
CA ARG A 98 7.30 -7.36 -13.09
C ARG A 98 8.07 -8.64 -12.75
N GLU A 99 9.22 -8.52 -12.11
CA GLU A 99 10.06 -9.67 -11.72
C GLU A 99 9.42 -10.54 -10.64
N ALA A 100 8.62 -9.92 -9.76
CA ALA A 100 7.81 -10.64 -8.79
C ALA A 100 6.59 -11.36 -9.41
N GLY A 101 6.23 -11.02 -10.66
CA GLY A 101 5.02 -11.46 -11.34
C GLY A 101 3.76 -10.73 -10.86
N TRP A 102 3.93 -9.49 -10.38
CA TRP A 102 2.86 -8.64 -9.87
C TRP A 102 2.38 -7.64 -10.92
N GLU A 103 1.08 -7.42 -10.97
CA GLU A 103 0.47 -6.37 -11.79
C GLU A 103 0.90 -4.99 -11.29
N CYS A 104 1.31 -4.13 -12.22
CA CYS A 104 1.73 -2.76 -11.93
C CYS A 104 1.21 -1.80 -12.98
N TYR A 105 0.52 -0.74 -12.54
CA TYR A 105 -0.09 0.25 -13.43
C TYR A 105 0.28 1.68 -13.04
N ARG A 106 0.66 2.48 -14.04
CA ARG A 106 0.75 3.94 -13.90
C ARG A 106 -0.65 4.52 -13.98
N CYS A 107 -1.12 5.14 -12.90
CA CYS A 107 -2.45 5.71 -12.83
C CYS A 107 -2.41 7.21 -12.59
N ASN A 108 -3.19 7.96 -13.39
CA ASN A 108 -3.42 9.38 -13.18
C ASN A 108 -4.75 9.55 -12.43
N ARG A 109 -4.71 10.14 -11.22
CA ARG A 109 -5.90 10.42 -10.40
C ARG A 109 -6.53 11.78 -10.72
N GLY A 110 -5.93 12.55 -11.63
CA GLY A 110 -6.23 13.94 -11.94
C GLY A 110 -5.17 14.87 -11.32
N PRO A 111 -5.21 15.10 -9.99
CA PRO A 111 -4.31 16.03 -9.34
C PRO A 111 -2.92 15.45 -8.99
N PHE A 112 -2.78 14.13 -9.03
CA PHE A 112 -1.52 13.42 -8.79
C PHE A 112 -1.54 12.06 -9.47
N HIS A 113 -0.38 11.46 -9.63
CA HIS A 113 -0.19 10.11 -10.12
C HIS A 113 0.15 9.13 -8.99
N VAL A 114 -0.10 7.85 -9.26
CA VAL A 114 0.31 6.74 -8.42
C VAL A 114 0.82 5.59 -9.29
N LEU A 115 1.69 4.74 -8.74
CA LEU A 115 1.87 3.38 -9.23
C LEU A 115 0.98 2.45 -8.42
N GLU A 116 -0.02 1.85 -9.05
CA GLU A 116 -0.76 0.75 -8.43
C GLU A 116 0.08 -0.52 -8.53
N VAL A 117 0.61 -1.00 -7.41
CA VAL A 117 1.32 -2.29 -7.32
C VAL A 117 0.41 -3.29 -6.62
N TRP A 118 0.09 -4.39 -7.29
CA TRP A 118 -0.81 -5.42 -6.75
C TRP A 118 0.00 -6.57 -6.15
N VAL A 119 0.20 -6.53 -4.83
CA VAL A 119 0.88 -7.58 -4.08
C VAL A 119 0.15 -8.90 -4.27
N GLU A 120 0.85 -9.86 -4.87
CA GLU A 120 0.32 -11.16 -5.30
C GLU A 120 -0.97 -11.05 -6.13
N ASN A 121 -1.16 -9.95 -6.85
CA ASN A 121 -2.31 -9.67 -7.71
C ASN A 121 -3.65 -9.60 -6.96
N GLU A 122 -3.65 -9.30 -5.66
CA GLU A 122 -4.88 -9.26 -4.84
C GLU A 122 -4.95 -8.06 -3.87
N THR A 123 -3.83 -7.52 -3.40
CA THR A 123 -3.79 -6.35 -2.52
C THR A 123 -3.08 -5.19 -3.19
N MET A 124 -3.80 -4.09 -3.43
CA MET A 124 -3.24 -2.90 -4.04
C MET A 124 -2.47 -2.05 -3.03
N ILE A 125 -1.26 -1.64 -3.38
CA ILE A 125 -0.51 -0.57 -2.73
C ILE A 125 -0.30 0.55 -3.75
N GLU A 126 -0.67 1.78 -3.41
CA GLU A 126 -0.33 2.97 -4.19
C GLU A 126 1.09 3.39 -3.83
N VAL A 127 2.05 3.05 -4.67
CA VAL A 127 3.46 3.45 -4.50
C VAL A 127 3.66 4.83 -5.11
N LEU A 128 4.23 5.73 -4.32
CA LEU A 128 4.54 7.11 -4.73
C LEU A 128 6.07 7.30 -4.78
N PRO A 129 6.71 7.10 -5.94
CA PRO A 129 8.07 7.57 -6.20
C PRO A 129 8.21 9.08 -5.94
N PRO A 130 9.44 9.63 -5.85
CA PRO A 130 9.66 11.01 -5.43
C PRO A 130 8.79 12.06 -6.15
N ASP A 131 8.68 11.98 -7.47
CA ASP A 131 7.86 12.90 -8.27
C ASP A 131 6.36 12.79 -7.93
N TYR A 132 5.84 11.56 -7.78
CA TYR A 132 4.44 11.32 -7.46
C TYR A 132 4.11 11.69 -6.02
N ALA A 133 5.04 11.47 -5.10
CA ALA A 133 4.92 11.92 -3.72
C ALA A 133 4.85 13.46 -3.64
N ALA A 134 5.64 14.17 -4.45
CA ALA A 134 5.58 15.63 -4.53
C ALA A 134 4.21 16.13 -5.03
N GLU A 135 3.65 15.50 -6.07
CA GLU A 135 2.29 15.81 -6.55
C GLU A 135 1.22 15.55 -5.46
N TYR A 136 1.29 14.39 -4.81
CA TYR A 136 0.37 14.01 -3.74
C TYR A 136 0.40 15.01 -2.59
N LEU A 137 1.59 15.39 -2.10
CA LEU A 137 1.75 16.38 -1.05
C LEU A 137 1.30 17.77 -1.49
N ALA A 138 1.59 18.15 -2.74
CA ALA A 138 1.13 19.42 -3.29
C ALA A 138 -0.40 19.49 -3.34
N PHE A 139 -1.10 18.39 -3.61
CA PHE A 139 -2.56 18.27 -3.59
C PHE A 139 -3.13 18.22 -2.16
N THR A 140 -2.55 17.41 -1.29
CA THR A 140 -3.00 17.15 0.09
C THR A 140 -2.52 18.17 1.11
N SER A 141 -1.82 19.23 0.67
CA SER A 141 -1.44 20.38 1.48
C SER A 141 -2.57 20.82 2.43
N PRO A 142 -2.34 20.89 3.75
CA PRO A 142 -3.39 21.13 4.75
C PRO A 142 -4.27 22.34 4.46
N ASP A 143 -3.66 23.45 4.02
CA ASP A 143 -4.37 24.71 3.78
C ASP A 143 -5.30 24.70 2.55
N LYS A 144 -5.24 23.65 1.72
CA LYS A 144 -5.90 23.61 0.41
C LYS A 144 -6.70 22.33 0.17
N VAL A 145 -6.42 21.26 0.91
CA VAL A 145 -6.96 19.93 0.63
C VAL A 145 -8.48 19.89 0.74
N THR A 146 -9.08 20.54 1.74
CA THR A 146 -10.54 20.57 1.91
C THR A 146 -11.24 21.19 0.71
N ASP A 147 -10.76 22.34 0.23
CA ASP A 147 -11.32 23.04 -0.93
C ASP A 147 -11.13 22.24 -2.22
N ARG A 148 -9.94 21.63 -2.38
CA ARG A 148 -9.62 20.78 -3.54
C ARG A 148 -10.47 19.52 -3.59
N MET A 149 -10.71 18.87 -2.46
CA MET A 149 -11.57 17.70 -2.37
C MET A 149 -13.03 18.05 -2.68
N ALA A 150 -13.51 19.19 -2.19
CA ALA A 150 -14.83 19.71 -2.54
C ALA A 150 -14.95 19.98 -4.05
N ALA A 151 -13.96 20.62 -4.67
CA ALA A 151 -13.93 20.88 -6.11
C ALA A 151 -13.84 19.60 -6.97
N GLY A 152 -13.07 18.60 -6.52
CA GLY A 152 -12.90 17.31 -7.22
C GLY A 152 -14.18 16.49 -7.30
N SER A 153 -14.98 16.45 -6.23
CA SER A 153 -16.29 15.76 -6.21
C SER A 153 -17.28 16.34 -7.25
N ALA A 154 -17.26 17.66 -7.44
CA ALA A 154 -18.07 18.33 -8.45
C ALA A 154 -17.61 18.05 -9.89
N ALA A 155 -16.32 17.79 -10.12
CA ALA A 155 -15.80 17.42 -11.44
C ALA A 155 -16.11 15.96 -11.82
N ALA A 156 -15.96 15.02 -10.88
CA ALA A 156 -16.27 13.60 -11.09
C ALA A 156 -17.77 13.34 -11.34
N ALA A 157 -18.67 14.03 -10.62
CA ALA A 157 -20.11 13.93 -10.82
C ALA A 157 -20.55 14.35 -12.24
N ARG A 158 -19.86 15.33 -12.85
CA ARG A 158 -20.10 15.77 -14.23
C ARG A 158 -19.66 14.75 -15.28
N GLN A 159 -18.64 13.94 -15.00
CA GLN A 159 -18.16 12.90 -15.92
C GLN A 159 -18.99 11.61 -15.86
N ALA A 160 -19.51 11.24 -14.68
CA ALA A 160 -20.39 10.07 -14.54
C ALA A 160 -21.71 10.23 -15.33
N GLY A 161 -22.28 11.45 -15.38
CA GLY A 161 -23.48 11.75 -16.17
C GLY A 161 -23.29 11.68 -17.69
N ALA A 162 -22.05 11.69 -18.18
CA ALA A 162 -21.74 11.63 -19.61
C ALA A 162 -21.49 10.21 -20.15
N ARG A 163 -21.25 9.22 -19.27
CA ARG A 163 -21.03 7.81 -19.66
C ARG A 163 -22.28 6.94 -19.61
N ALA A 164 -23.43 7.48 -19.23
CA ALA A 164 -24.73 6.81 -19.32
C ALA A 164 -25.47 7.25 -20.59
N ARG A 165 -24.97 6.86 -21.77
CA ARG A 165 -25.69 6.85 -23.05
C ARG A 165 -25.21 5.69 -23.91
#